data_AF-A0A5Q0HCY6-F1
#
_entry.id   AF-A0A5Q0HCY6-F1
#
_cell.length_a   1.000
_cell.length_b   1.000
_cell.length_c   1.000
_cell.angle_alpha   90.00
_cell.angle_beta   90.00
_cell.angle_gamma   90.00
#
_symmetry.space_group_name_H-M   'P 1'
#
loop_
_entity.id
_entity.type
_entity.pdbx_description
1 polymer ?
#
loop_
_entity_poly.entity_id
_entity_poly.type
_entity_poly.pdbx_seq_one_letter_code
_entity_poly.pdbx_strand_id
1 'polypeptide(L)'
;MGKLLYRPLGLLFGVLGGLAASAVFGQVWKLITGTKEAPTATQKDRGWGEVLLAATVQGAIFGLVKAAIDRGGATGYEKIAGEWPGDTDKHDGR
;
A
#
# COMPACT_ATOMS: atom_id res chain seq x y z
N MET A 1 23.14 27.78 5.81
CA MET A 1 23.42 26.35 5.55
C MET A 1 22.64 25.46 6.52
N GLY A 2 21.46 24.96 6.16
CA GLY A 2 20.66 24.12 7.08
C GLY A 2 19.52 23.30 6.47
N LYS A 3 19.41 23.22 5.13
CA LYS A 3 18.33 22.48 4.42
C LYS A 3 18.78 21.16 3.79
N LEU A 4 20.03 20.74 3.98
CA LEU A 4 20.59 19.55 3.34
C LEU A 4 20.51 18.27 4.20
N LEU A 5 20.27 18.39 5.51
CA LEU A 5 20.29 17.24 6.43
C LEU A 5 18.91 16.54 6.58
N TYR A 6 17.81 17.21 6.22
CA TYR A 6 16.48 16.57 6.21
C TYR A 6 16.23 15.70 4.97
N ARG A 7 16.94 15.96 3.86
CA ARG A 7 16.88 15.15 2.63
C ARG A 7 17.34 13.69 2.81
N PRO A 8 18.47 13.38 3.47
CA PRO A 8 18.90 12.00 3.66
C PRO A 8 18.00 11.23 4.63
N LEU A 9 17.39 11.89 5.61
CA LEU A 9 16.46 11.25 6.55
C LEU A 9 15.18 10.79 5.83
N GLY A 10 14.60 11.65 4.98
CA GLY A 10 13.45 11.30 4.15
C GLY A 10 13.75 10.14 3.18
N LEU A 11 14.96 10.08 2.64
CA LEU A 11 15.40 8.96 1.80
C LEU A 11 15.51 7.66 2.62
N LEU A 12 16.08 7.72 3.82
CA LEU A 12 16.20 6.57 4.72
C LEU A 12 14.83 6.02 5.10
N PHE A 13 13.91 6.89 5.51
CA PHE A 13 12.52 6.52 5.81
C PHE A 13 11.79 6.00 4.56
N GLY A 14 12.06 6.56 3.38
CA GLY A 14 11.52 6.07 2.11
C GLY A 14 11.98 4.65 1.78
N VAL A 15 13.27 4.34 1.97
CA VAL A 15 13.82 2.99 1.77
C VAL A 15 13.24 2.00 2.78
N LEU A 16 13.24 2.36 4.07
CA LEU A 16 12.68 1.52 5.12
C LEU A 16 11.17 1.26 4.90
N GLY A 17 10.43 2.30 4.53
CA GLY A 17 9.01 2.19 4.19
C GLY A 17 8.78 1.32 2.95
N GLY A 18 9.62 1.46 1.91
CA GLY A 18 9.55 0.64 0.70
C GLY A 18 9.83 -0.85 0.94
N LEU A 19 10.80 -1.16 1.81
CA LEU A 19 11.11 -2.53 2.22
C LEU A 19 9.96 -3.15 3.02
N ALA A 20 9.41 -2.40 3.98
CA ALA A 20 8.25 -2.83 4.75
C ALA A 20 7.02 -3.07 3.86
N ALA A 21 6.75 -2.14 2.92
CA ALA A 21 5.66 -2.27 1.96
C ALA A 21 5.82 -3.51 1.08
N SER A 22 7.04 -3.80 0.60
CA SER A 22 7.33 -5.00 -0.19
C SER A 22 7.08 -6.29 0.59
N ALA A 23 7.47 -6.33 1.87
CA ALA A 23 7.23 -7.48 2.73
C ALA A 23 5.73 -7.73 2.97
N VAL A 24 4.96 -6.68 3.25
CA VAL A 24 3.50 -6.78 3.42
C VAL A 24 2.83 -7.22 2.13
N PHE A 25 3.23 -6.64 0.99
CA PHE A 25 2.72 -7.01 -0.32
C PHE A 25 2.93 -8.50 -0.60
N GLY A 26 4.14 -9.02 -0.38
CA GLY A 26 4.45 -10.44 -0.58
C GLY A 26 3.65 -11.37 0.34
N GLN A 27 3.40 -10.95 1.60
CA GLN A 27 2.59 -11.72 2.54
C GLN A 27 1.11 -11.79 2.10
N VAL A 28 0.55 -10.65 1.69
CA VAL A 28 -0.83 -10.57 1.18
C VAL A 28 -0.96 -11.38 -0.11
N TRP A 29 0.02 -11.27 -1.02
CA TRP A 29 0.07 -12.05 -2.24
C TRP A 29 0.04 -13.54 -1.95
N LYS A 30 0.93 -14.03 -1.09
CA LYS A 30 0.98 -15.42 -0.66
C LYS A 30 -0.34 -15.90 -0.06
N LEU A 31 -1.03 -15.04 0.70
CA LEU A 31 -2.29 -15.37 1.35
C LEU A 31 -3.44 -15.53 0.36
N ILE A 32 -3.43 -14.76 -0.73
CA ILE A 32 -4.48 -14.78 -1.76
C ILE A 32 -4.19 -15.83 -2.85
N THR A 33 -2.94 -15.96 -3.30
CA THR A 33 -2.58 -16.87 -4.41
C THR A 33 -2.10 -18.24 -3.96
N GLY A 34 -1.80 -18.42 -2.67
CA GLY A 34 -1.23 -19.66 -2.12
C GLY A 34 0.22 -19.93 -2.54
N THR A 35 0.84 -19.04 -3.34
CA THR A 35 2.20 -19.16 -3.87
C THR A 35 3.05 -17.96 -3.45
N LYS A 36 4.34 -18.17 -3.20
CA LYS A 36 5.28 -17.08 -2.83
C LYS A 36 5.64 -16.17 -4.01
N GLU A 37 5.59 -16.67 -5.24
CA GLU A 37 5.85 -15.90 -6.46
C GLU A 37 4.54 -15.45 -7.13
N ALA A 38 4.50 -14.19 -7.59
CA ALA A 38 3.47 -13.71 -8.50
C ALA A 38 3.64 -14.37 -9.87
N PRO A 39 2.60 -15.00 -10.45
CA PRO A 39 2.63 -15.40 -11.85
C PRO A 39 3.02 -14.21 -12.73
N THR A 40 4.18 -14.30 -13.37
CA THR A 40 4.75 -13.27 -14.23
C THR A 40 3.77 -12.95 -15.36
N ALA A 41 3.28 -11.72 -15.39
CA ALA A 41 2.35 -11.17 -16.39
C ALA A 41 2.98 -11.03 -17.81
N THR A 42 4.12 -11.67 -18.08
CA THR A 42 4.95 -11.48 -19.29
C THR A 42 5.22 -12.80 -20.02
N GLN A 43 4.45 -13.85 -19.77
CA GLN A 43 4.48 -15.05 -20.61
C GLN A 43 3.91 -14.66 -21.99
N LYS A 44 4.76 -14.67 -23.02
CA LYS A 44 4.50 -14.18 -24.38
C LYS A 44 3.32 -14.86 -25.09
N ASP A 45 2.84 -15.97 -24.55
CA ASP A 45 1.72 -16.78 -25.08
C ASP A 45 0.34 -16.41 -24.48
N ARG A 46 0.26 -15.37 -23.65
CA ARG A 46 -0.97 -15.00 -22.90
C ARG A 46 -1.76 -13.90 -23.61
N GLY A 47 -3.06 -14.13 -23.82
CA GLY A 47 -3.98 -13.15 -24.42
C GLY A 47 -4.33 -11.98 -23.49
N TRP A 48 -4.93 -10.92 -24.04
CA TRP A 48 -5.37 -9.71 -23.33
C TRP A 48 -6.16 -9.99 -22.04
N GLY A 49 -6.96 -11.06 -22.00
CA GLY A 49 -7.74 -11.45 -20.83
C GLY A 49 -6.88 -11.80 -19.61
N GLU A 50 -5.73 -12.45 -19.79
CA GLU A 50 -4.84 -12.80 -18.68
C GLU A 50 -4.03 -11.63 -18.17
N VAL A 51 -3.67 -10.68 -19.05
CA VAL A 51 -3.04 -9.43 -18.64
C VAL A 51 -3.98 -8.60 -17.78
N LEU A 52 -5.25 -8.47 -18.19
CA LEU A 52 -6.27 -7.75 -17.41
C LEU A 52 -6.53 -8.44 -16.07
N LEU A 53 -6.67 -9.76 -16.05
CA LEU A 53 -6.86 -10.51 -14.81
C LEU A 53 -5.68 -10.30 -13.84
N ALA A 54 -4.45 -10.40 -14.33
CA ALA A 54 -3.25 -10.16 -13.52
C ALA A 54 -3.19 -8.72 -12.99
N ALA A 55 -3.53 -7.73 -13.83
CA ALA A 55 -3.58 -6.33 -13.43
C ALA A 55 -4.66 -6.07 -12.37
N THR A 56 -5.83 -6.71 -12.47
CA THR A 56 -6.89 -6.61 -11.46
C THR A 56 -6.44 -7.19 -10.12
N VAL A 57 -5.80 -8.37 -10.11
CA VAL A 57 -5.27 -8.97 -8.87
C VAL A 57 -4.20 -8.06 -8.25
N GLN A 58 -3.28 -7.54 -9.06
CA GLN A 58 -2.26 -6.60 -8.60
C GLN A 58 -2.88 -5.32 -8.02
N GLY A 59 -3.90 -4.77 -8.68
CA GLY A 59 -4.65 -3.60 -8.21
C GLY A 59 -5.41 -3.86 -6.92
N ALA A 60 -6.02 -5.03 -6.76
CA ALA A 60 -6.73 -5.43 -5.54
C ALA A 60 -5.79 -5.52 -4.34
N ILE A 61 -4.61 -6.12 -4.52
CA ILE A 61 -3.61 -6.24 -3.45
C ILE A 61 -3.05 -4.87 -3.08
N PHE A 62 -2.74 -4.03 -4.06
CA PHE A 62 -2.33 -2.65 -3.80
C PHE A 62 -3.39 -1.87 -3.02
N GLY A 63 -4.66 -1.97 -3.43
CA GLY A 63 -5.78 -1.34 -2.74
C GLY A 63 -5.91 -1.81 -1.29
N LEU A 64 -5.75 -3.11 -1.03
CA LEU A 64 -5.77 -3.67 0.32
C LEU A 64 -4.66 -3.10 1.20
N VAL A 65 -3.41 -3.11 0.70
CA VAL A 65 -2.26 -2.57 1.45
C VAL A 65 -2.45 -1.09 1.74
N LYS A 66 -2.89 -0.31 0.76
CA LYS A 66 -3.18 1.12 0.93
C LYS A 66 -4.26 1.36 1.98
N ALA A 67 -5.37 0.64 1.94
CA ALA A 67 -6.43 0.77 2.93
C ALA A 67 -5.96 0.43 4.35
N ALA A 68 -5.14 -0.62 4.49
CA ALA A 68 -4.57 -1.00 5.78
C ALA A 68 -3.61 0.07 6.33
N ILE A 69 -2.76 0.66 5.49
CA ILE A 69 -1.86 1.75 5.86
C ILE A 69 -2.65 3.01 6.20
N ASP A 70 -3.61 3.42 5.38
CA ASP A 70 -4.42 4.62 5.60
C ASP A 70 -5.20 4.49 6.92
N ARG A 71 -5.79 3.32 7.19
CA ARG A 71 -6.49 3.04 8.46
C ARG A 71 -5.53 2.97 9.66
N GLY A 72 -4.40 2.30 9.51
CA GLY A 72 -3.39 2.17 10.57
C GLY A 72 -2.75 3.51 10.91
N GLY A 73 -2.47 4.33 9.90
CA GLY A 73 -1.97 5.69 10.03
C GLY A 73 -3.00 6.60 10.70
N ALA A 74 -4.27 6.54 10.30
CA ALA A 74 -5.32 7.32 10.95
C ALA A 74 -5.50 6.96 12.43
N THR A 75 -5.50 5.66 12.74
CA THR A 75 -5.59 5.17 14.14
C THR A 75 -4.35 5.53 14.95
N GLY A 76 -3.16 5.47 14.34
CA GLY A 76 -1.91 5.86 14.98
C GLY A 76 -1.85 7.36 15.26
N TYR A 77 -2.29 8.17 14.30
CA TYR A 77 -2.38 9.62 14.43
C TYR A 77 -3.39 10.00 15.52
N GLU A 78 -4.57 9.40 15.54
CA GLU A 78 -5.56 9.63 16.60
C GLU A 78 -4.99 9.32 17.99
N LYS A 79 -4.23 8.22 18.12
CA LYS A 79 -3.59 7.88 19.40
C LYS A 79 -2.50 8.86 19.84
N ILE A 80 -1.84 9.53 18.90
CA ILE A 80 -0.71 10.43 19.19
C ILE A 80 -1.18 11.89 19.34
N ALA A 81 -2.00 12.35 18.40
CA ALA A 81 -2.50 13.71 18.32
C ALA A 81 -3.83 13.91 19.06
N GLY A 82 -4.56 12.83 19.37
CA GLY A 82 -5.87 12.89 20.02
C GLY A 82 -7.02 13.27 19.08
N GLU A 83 -6.75 13.61 17.82
CA GLU A 83 -7.75 13.92 16.80
C GLU A 83 -7.71 12.90 15.66
N TRP A 84 -8.88 12.58 15.11
CA TRP A 84 -8.97 11.73 13.93
C TRP A 84 -8.61 12.54 12.68
N PRO A 85 -7.66 12.07 11.83
CA PRO A 85 -7.17 12.87 10.69
C PRO A 85 -8.02 12.76 9.42
N GLY A 86 -9.06 11.91 9.40
CA GLY A 86 -9.94 11.76 8.25
C GLY A 86 -11.14 12.70 8.31
N ASP A 87 -11.73 13.03 7.16
CA ASP A 87 -12.95 13.83 7.09
C ASP A 87 -14.04 13.19 7.95
N THR A 88 -14.53 13.95 8.93
CA THR A 88 -15.76 13.65 9.64
C THR A 88 -16.91 14.13 8.77
N ASP A 89 -17.14 13.45 7.65
CA ASP A 89 -18.36 13.67 6.88
C ASP A 89 -19.55 13.16 7.71
N LYS A 90 -20.05 14.09 8.52
CA LYS A 90 -21.40 14.12 9.02
C LYS A 90 -22.30 14.14 7.78
N HIS A 91 -22.80 12.99 7.38
CA HIS A 91 -24.13 12.92 6.79
C HIS A 91 -25.15 13.32 7.87
N ASP A 92 -25.20 14.62 8.19
CA ASP A 92 -26.40 15.24 8.75
C ASP A 92 -27.36 15.40 7.57
N GLY A 93 -28.29 14.45 7.46
CA GLY A 93 -29.38 14.53 6.52
C GLY A 93 -30.27 15.71 6.86
N ARG A 94 -30.26 16.75 6.01
CA ARG A 94 -31.40 17.62 5.73
C ARG A 94 -31.43 17.95 4.25
#